data_AF-W2PVG2-F1
#
_entry.id   AF-W2PVG2-F1
#
_cell.length_a   1.000
_cell.length_b   1.000
_cell.length_c   1.000
_cell.angle_alpha   90.00
_cell.angle_beta   90.00
_cell.angle_gamma   90.00
#
_symmetry.space_group_name_H-M   'P 1'
#
loop_
_entity.id
_entity.type
_entity.pdbx_description
1 polymer ?
#
loop_
_entity_poly.entity_id
_entity_poly.type
_entity_poly.pdbx_seq_one_letter_code
_entity_poly.pdbx_strand_id
1 'polypeptide(L)'
;MLGGRPTVPKKLSASQQALLTLHKIRARGSFLVANALLLLVVFYTSRRFPHKFVRIIGDCDSNWLHVDSPENSEAICCNNEAGGYKDAPCYTGMDLMPVMASFKGSWAIPLSALVFNYGSMMLGPNVTMPRVRVYVRRGLLYVAIMAFRTVVLYMGLGLVEKRLIHLFMGHSDHSCWYAELRRGKRCPADFDHSDHIVLLVSHYLAIPLFEWFAVSVESAGPSLKRTLLRAWLIIVCGMASYLLFFTASYFHTTAENLVGLIIAQGCVMAPLMLLTQDYFSSYKWLRLSNFVLPPDDLKRDS
;
A
#
# COMPACT_ATOMS: atom_id res chain seq x y z
N MET A 1 1.07 -3.46 42.11
CA MET A 1 0.30 -4.07 41.00
C MET A 1 1.01 -5.36 40.59
N LEU A 2 0.26 -6.46 40.59
CA LEU A 2 0.74 -7.84 40.72
C LEU A 2 1.76 -8.27 39.66
N GLY A 3 2.96 -8.62 40.12
CA GLY A 3 4.00 -9.29 39.35
C GLY A 3 3.59 -10.73 39.01
N GLY A 4 2.96 -10.91 37.86
CA GLY A 4 2.80 -12.24 37.26
C GLY A 4 4.14 -12.71 36.71
N ARG A 5 4.60 -13.88 37.16
CA ARG A 5 5.76 -14.58 36.55
C ARG A 5 5.58 -14.65 35.03
N PRO A 6 6.62 -14.38 34.22
CA PRO A 6 6.54 -14.57 32.77
C PRO A 6 6.24 -16.04 32.51
N THR A 7 5.03 -16.32 32.03
CA THR A 7 4.63 -17.65 31.60
C THR A 7 5.56 -18.08 30.48
N VAL A 8 6.28 -19.18 30.71
CA VAL A 8 7.08 -19.84 29.68
C VAL A 8 6.20 -20.00 28.43
N PRO A 9 6.68 -19.62 27.23
CA PRO A 9 5.89 -19.72 26.02
C PRO A 9 5.39 -21.15 25.87
N LYS A 10 4.06 -21.32 25.90
CA LYS A 10 3.40 -22.61 25.75
C LYS A 10 3.82 -23.17 24.39
N LYS A 11 4.50 -24.32 24.37
CA LYS A 11 4.87 -24.98 23.12
C LYS A 11 3.59 -25.22 22.31
N LEU A 12 3.60 -24.80 21.05
CA LEU A 12 2.49 -25.05 20.13
C LEU A 12 2.29 -26.56 19.99
N SER A 13 1.04 -27.00 19.85
CA SER A 13 0.74 -28.38 19.49
C SER A 13 1.25 -28.68 18.07
N ALA A 14 1.48 -29.95 17.76
CA ALA A 14 1.94 -30.36 16.43
C ALA A 14 0.97 -29.90 15.32
N SER A 15 -0.34 -29.91 15.60
CA SER A 15 -1.37 -29.42 14.68
C SER A 15 -1.31 -27.90 14.50
N GLN A 16 -1.13 -27.13 15.57
CA GLN A 16 -0.94 -25.68 15.48
C GLN A 16 0.32 -25.32 14.68
N GLN A 17 1.42 -26.05 14.88
CA GLN A 17 2.66 -25.83 14.15
C GLN A 17 2.51 -26.16 12.66
N ALA A 18 1.82 -27.26 12.32
CA ALA A 18 1.52 -27.61 10.93
C ALA A 18 0.64 -26.55 10.25
N LEU A 19 -0.43 -26.10 10.93
CA LEU A 19 -1.34 -25.08 10.41
C LEU A 19 -0.62 -23.73 10.20
N LEU A 20 0.20 -23.30 11.16
CA LEU A 20 1.02 -22.10 11.03
C LEU A 20 1.97 -22.21 9.84
N THR A 21 2.63 -23.35 9.67
CA THR A 21 3.55 -23.59 8.55
C THR A 21 2.83 -23.49 7.20
N LEU A 22 1.64 -24.08 7.08
CA LEU A 22 0.81 -23.98 5.88
C LEU A 22 0.46 -22.51 5.55
N HIS A 23 0.05 -21.73 6.57
CA HIS A 23 -0.26 -20.31 6.38
C HIS A 23 0.97 -19.48 6.01
N LYS A 24 2.16 -19.78 6.55
CA LYS A 24 3.41 -19.14 6.15
C LYS A 24 3.72 -19.39 4.67
N ILE A 25 3.59 -20.64 4.21
CA ILE A 25 3.82 -21.00 2.80
C ILE A 25 2.82 -20.26 1.90
N ARG A 26 1.53 -20.25 2.25
CA ARG A 26 0.50 -19.52 1.49
C ARG A 26 0.77 -18.02 1.45
N ALA A 27 1.14 -17.41 2.58
CA ALA A 27 1.46 -15.99 2.63
C ALA A 27 2.65 -15.67 1.71
N ARG A 28 3.74 -16.44 1.78
CA ARG A 28 4.87 -16.29 0.86
C ARG A 28 4.42 -16.36 -0.60
N GLY A 29 3.60 -17.35 -0.95
CA GLY A 29 2.99 -17.46 -2.28
C GLY A 29 2.20 -16.22 -2.68
N SER A 30 1.32 -15.72 -1.81
CA SER A 30 0.52 -14.51 -2.07
C SER A 30 1.37 -13.26 -2.28
N PHE A 31 2.41 -13.04 -1.47
CA PHE A 31 3.33 -11.90 -1.65
C PHE A 31 4.09 -12.01 -2.97
N LEU A 32 4.59 -13.20 -3.33
CA LEU A 32 5.29 -13.42 -4.59
C LEU A 32 4.37 -13.22 -5.81
N VAL A 33 3.15 -13.76 -5.77
CA VAL A 33 2.16 -13.58 -6.84
C VAL A 33 1.78 -12.12 -6.97
N ALA A 34 1.52 -11.41 -5.86
CA ALA A 34 1.21 -9.99 -5.89
C ALA A 34 2.36 -9.17 -6.51
N ASN A 35 3.62 -9.44 -6.12
CA ASN A 35 4.78 -8.76 -6.70
C ASN A 35 4.94 -9.05 -8.19
N ALA A 36 4.73 -10.29 -8.63
CA ALA A 36 4.79 -10.66 -10.04
C ALA A 36 3.69 -9.96 -10.86
N LEU A 37 2.45 -9.93 -10.34
CA LEU A 37 1.34 -9.22 -10.97
C LEU A 37 1.60 -7.72 -11.05
N LEU A 38 2.14 -7.10 -10.00
CA LEU A 38 2.51 -5.68 -10.02
C LEU A 38 3.57 -5.37 -11.07
N LEU A 39 4.60 -6.23 -11.20
CA LEU A 39 5.61 -6.10 -12.25
C LEU A 39 4.96 -6.20 -13.64
N LEU A 40 4.11 -7.21 -13.86
CA LEU A 40 3.40 -7.37 -15.13
C LEU A 40 2.52 -6.17 -15.46
N VAL A 41 1.80 -5.62 -14.48
CA VAL A 41 0.98 -4.41 -14.65
C VAL A 41 1.85 -3.22 -15.01
N VAL A 42 2.95 -2.98 -14.28
CA VAL A 42 3.86 -1.87 -14.58
C VAL A 42 4.47 -2.02 -15.97
N PHE A 43 4.96 -3.21 -16.35
CA PHE A 43 5.51 -3.44 -17.69
C PHE A 43 4.46 -3.28 -18.79
N TYR A 44 3.25 -3.79 -18.58
CA TYR A 44 2.15 -3.67 -19.54
C TYR A 44 1.76 -2.20 -19.74
N THR A 45 1.49 -1.48 -18.65
CA THR A 45 1.08 -0.07 -18.69
C THR A 45 2.19 0.80 -19.27
N SER A 46 3.44 0.60 -18.86
CA SER A 46 4.60 1.32 -19.39
C SER A 46 4.81 1.13 -20.90
N ARG A 47 4.45 -0.04 -21.45
CA ARG A 47 4.53 -0.27 -22.90
C ARG A 47 3.31 0.25 -23.66
N ARG A 48 2.12 0.16 -23.07
CA ARG A 48 0.87 0.52 -23.73
C ARG A 48 0.59 2.02 -23.68
N PHE A 49 1.05 2.69 -22.63
CA PHE A 49 0.82 4.10 -22.35
C PHE A 49 2.15 4.77 -21.96
N PRO A 50 3.01 5.09 -22.94
CA PRO A 50 4.33 5.67 -22.67
C PRO A 50 4.27 7.15 -22.28
N HIS A 51 3.07 7.74 -22.31
CA HIS A 51 2.82 9.17 -22.25
C HIS A 51 2.39 9.62 -20.86
N LYS A 52 2.95 10.75 -20.40
CA LYS A 52 2.67 11.32 -19.08
C LYS A 52 1.72 12.51 -19.19
N PHE A 53 0.73 12.54 -18.31
CA PHE A 53 -0.24 13.62 -18.17
C PHE A 53 -0.07 14.35 -16.84
N VAL A 54 -0.27 15.67 -16.87
CA VAL A 54 -0.19 16.55 -15.70
C VAL A 54 -1.49 17.30 -15.50
N ARG A 55 -1.90 17.44 -14.25
CA ARG A 55 -3.10 18.22 -13.90
C ARG A 55 -2.80 19.71 -13.98
N ILE A 56 -3.67 20.44 -14.67
CA ILE A 56 -3.60 21.90 -14.85
C ILE A 56 -4.89 22.59 -14.36
N ILE A 57 -4.81 23.91 -14.19
CA ILE A 57 -5.95 24.79 -13.95
C ILE A 57 -6.62 25.05 -15.29
N GLY A 58 -7.94 25.03 -15.31
CA GLY A 58 -8.75 25.28 -16.51
C GLY A 58 -10.23 25.32 -16.15
N ASP A 59 -11.06 25.33 -17.18
CA ASP A 59 -12.50 25.61 -17.05
C ASP A 59 -13.30 24.44 -16.44
N CYS A 60 -12.77 23.22 -16.50
CA CYS A 60 -13.39 22.03 -15.90
C CYS A 60 -12.87 21.71 -14.49
N ASP A 61 -13.55 20.82 -13.78
CA ASP A 61 -13.08 20.34 -12.46
C ASP A 61 -11.76 19.54 -12.53
N SER A 62 -11.53 18.88 -13.67
CA SER A 62 -10.38 18.00 -13.91
C SER A 62 -9.80 18.24 -15.30
N ASN A 63 -8.85 19.17 -15.40
CA ASN A 63 -8.12 19.48 -16.63
C ASN A 63 -6.75 18.82 -16.63
N TRP A 64 -6.39 18.21 -17.75
CA TRP A 64 -5.15 17.48 -17.95
C TRP A 64 -4.46 17.92 -19.21
N LEU A 65 -3.13 17.90 -19.17
CA LEU A 65 -2.29 18.23 -20.31
C LEU A 65 -1.26 17.12 -20.50
N HIS A 66 -0.98 16.79 -21.74
CA HIS A 66 0.09 15.88 -22.09
C HIS A 66 1.44 16.60 -21.95
N VAL A 67 2.42 16.00 -21.28
CA VAL A 67 3.70 16.68 -21.00
C VAL A 67 4.47 17.04 -22.29
N ASP A 68 4.42 16.16 -23.30
CA ASP A 68 5.10 16.39 -24.58
C ASP A 68 4.29 17.19 -25.61
N SER A 69 3.12 17.74 -25.24
CA SER A 69 2.31 18.51 -26.20
C SER A 69 2.89 19.91 -26.42
N PRO A 70 2.72 20.51 -27.61
CA PRO A 70 3.17 21.88 -27.89
C PRO A 70 2.43 22.94 -27.05
N GLU A 71 3.01 24.14 -26.88
CA GLU A 71 2.55 25.18 -25.92
C GLU A 71 1.11 25.68 -26.10
N ASN A 72 0.53 25.47 -27.27
CA ASN A 72 -0.85 25.88 -27.62
C ASN A 72 -1.83 24.72 -27.62
N SER A 73 -1.49 23.60 -26.99
CA SER A 73 -2.36 22.42 -26.96
C SER A 73 -3.54 22.62 -26.03
N GLU A 74 -4.71 22.18 -26.47
CA GLU A 74 -5.93 22.25 -25.68
C GLU A 74 -5.86 21.33 -24.46
N ALA A 75 -6.36 21.84 -23.33
CA ALA A 75 -6.50 21.06 -22.11
C ALA A 75 -7.56 19.97 -22.29
N ILE A 76 -7.23 18.75 -21.88
CA ILE A 76 -8.18 17.65 -21.85
C ILE A 76 -9.06 17.81 -20.61
N CYS A 77 -10.34 18.05 -20.85
CA CYS A 77 -11.36 18.16 -19.81
C CYS A 77 -11.99 16.78 -19.53
N CYS A 78 -11.88 16.29 -18.29
CA CYS A 78 -12.54 15.06 -17.84
C CYS A 78 -13.78 15.40 -17.00
N ASN A 79 -14.97 15.32 -17.59
CA ASN A 79 -16.25 15.63 -16.92
C ASN A 79 -17.03 14.38 -16.44
N ASN A 80 -16.33 13.30 -16.06
CA ASN A 80 -16.95 12.04 -15.62
C ASN A 80 -17.95 11.40 -16.62
N GLU A 81 -17.95 11.82 -17.90
CA GLU A 81 -18.81 11.26 -18.93
C GLU A 81 -18.37 9.85 -19.36
N ALA A 82 -19.34 9.00 -19.68
CA ALA A 82 -19.11 7.63 -20.11
C ALA A 82 -18.56 7.58 -21.54
N GLY A 83 -17.24 7.66 -21.67
CA GLY A 83 -16.57 7.57 -22.97
C GLY A 83 -15.34 8.47 -23.09
N GLY A 84 -14.49 8.49 -22.06
CA GLY A 84 -13.24 9.25 -22.06
C GLY A 84 -12.45 9.03 -23.35
N TYR A 85 -11.89 10.12 -23.91
CA TYR A 85 -11.09 10.09 -25.14
C TYR A 85 -10.11 8.91 -25.12
N LYS A 86 -9.93 8.22 -26.26
CA LYS A 86 -9.21 6.95 -26.39
C LYS A 86 -7.78 6.94 -25.80
N ASP A 87 -7.18 8.12 -25.62
CA ASP A 87 -5.83 8.30 -25.07
C ASP A 87 -5.78 9.40 -23.99
N ALA A 88 -6.90 9.69 -23.31
CA ALA A 88 -6.96 10.65 -22.21
C ALA A 88 -6.96 9.95 -20.84
N PRO A 89 -6.48 10.63 -19.78
CA PRO A 89 -6.51 10.11 -18.42
C PRO A 89 -7.93 10.09 -17.81
N CYS A 90 -9.00 10.09 -18.61
CA CYS A 90 -10.39 10.12 -18.14
C CYS A 90 -10.91 8.70 -17.90
N TYR A 91 -10.94 8.26 -16.63
CA TYR A 91 -11.44 6.94 -16.24
C TYR A 91 -12.51 7.03 -15.14
N THR A 92 -13.40 6.04 -15.10
CA THR A 92 -14.48 5.98 -14.11
C THR A 92 -13.93 5.94 -12.68
N GLY A 93 -14.42 6.81 -11.80
CA GLY A 93 -13.94 6.84 -10.42
C GLY A 93 -12.56 7.49 -10.25
N MET A 94 -12.14 8.35 -11.19
CA MET A 94 -10.96 9.22 -11.01
C MET A 94 -11.00 10.02 -9.70
N ASP A 95 -12.20 10.41 -9.26
CA ASP A 95 -12.42 11.13 -8.00
C ASP A 95 -12.06 10.31 -6.75
N LEU A 96 -11.89 9.00 -6.88
CA LEU A 96 -11.43 8.15 -5.79
C LEU A 96 -9.96 8.38 -5.45
N MET A 97 -9.13 8.71 -6.45
CA MET A 97 -7.69 8.86 -6.25
C MET A 97 -7.36 10.01 -5.28
N PRO A 98 -7.94 11.23 -5.40
CA PRO A 98 -7.76 12.28 -4.39
C PRO A 98 -8.17 11.85 -2.98
N VAL A 99 -9.21 11.02 -2.83
CA VAL A 99 -9.66 10.52 -1.52
C VAL A 99 -8.66 9.54 -0.94
N MET A 100 -8.23 8.53 -1.70
CA MET A 100 -7.27 7.51 -1.24
C MET A 100 -5.85 8.06 -1.06
N ALA A 101 -5.43 8.99 -1.93
CA ALA A 101 -4.14 9.66 -1.81
C ALA A 101 -4.11 10.76 -0.74
N SER A 102 -5.28 11.23 -0.27
CA SER A 102 -5.34 12.21 0.83
C SER A 102 -4.67 11.67 2.08
N PHE A 103 -4.09 12.56 2.90
CA PHE A 103 -3.50 12.16 4.18
C PHE A 103 -4.48 11.40 5.07
N LYS A 104 -5.76 11.82 5.12
CA LYS A 104 -6.77 11.13 5.92
C LYS A 104 -7.11 9.75 5.35
N GLY A 105 -7.31 9.64 4.04
CA GLY A 105 -7.66 8.38 3.38
C GLY A 105 -6.52 7.36 3.44
N SER A 106 -5.30 7.78 3.11
CA SER A 106 -4.08 6.95 3.08
C SER A 106 -3.70 6.34 4.42
N TRP A 107 -4.12 6.96 5.53
CA TRP A 107 -3.89 6.44 6.88
C TRP A 107 -5.08 5.65 7.40
N ALA A 108 -6.31 6.11 7.18
CA ALA A 108 -7.50 5.48 7.75
C ALA A 108 -7.91 4.18 7.04
N ILE A 109 -7.94 4.19 5.70
CA ILE A 109 -8.52 3.09 4.93
C ILE A 109 -7.72 1.79 5.10
N PRO A 110 -6.38 1.76 5.00
CA PRO A 110 -5.64 0.50 5.17
C PRO A 110 -5.69 -0.04 6.61
N LEU A 111 -5.85 0.83 7.61
CA LEU A 111 -5.98 0.43 9.03
C LEU A 111 -7.38 -0.05 9.41
N SER A 112 -8.40 0.29 8.62
CA SER A 112 -9.79 0.00 8.95
C SER A 112 -10.05 -1.49 9.24
N ALA A 113 -9.45 -2.41 8.48
CA ALA A 113 -9.57 -3.85 8.73
C ALA A 113 -9.08 -4.24 10.13
N LEU A 114 -7.93 -3.70 10.55
CA LEU A 114 -7.39 -3.92 11.89
C LEU A 114 -8.30 -3.31 12.96
N VAL A 115 -8.80 -2.09 12.73
CA VAL A 115 -9.69 -1.40 13.67
C VAL A 115 -10.98 -2.19 13.88
N PHE A 116 -11.61 -2.67 12.81
CA PHE A 116 -12.80 -3.51 12.90
C PHE A 116 -12.49 -4.85 13.59
N ASN A 117 -11.36 -5.46 13.26
CA ASN A 117 -10.95 -6.72 13.88
C ASN A 117 -10.69 -6.57 15.39
N TYR A 118 -10.02 -5.48 15.78
CA TYR A 118 -9.74 -5.09 17.16
C TYR A 118 -11.03 -4.76 17.93
N GLY A 119 -11.90 -3.92 17.38
CA GLY A 119 -13.18 -3.55 18.00
C GLY A 119 -14.07 -4.77 18.23
N SER A 120 -14.16 -5.65 17.24
CA SER A 120 -14.88 -6.92 17.40
C SER A 120 -14.24 -7.85 18.46
N MET A 121 -12.91 -7.83 18.60
CA MET A 121 -12.23 -8.60 19.66
C MET A 121 -12.53 -8.02 21.04
N MET A 122 -12.52 -6.69 21.20
CA MET A 122 -12.85 -5.98 22.44
C MET A 122 -14.28 -6.21 22.91
N LEU A 123 -15.24 -6.29 21.99
CA LEU A 123 -16.64 -6.55 22.29
C LEU A 123 -16.96 -8.05 22.46
N GLY A 124 -15.99 -8.92 22.16
CA GLY A 124 -16.17 -10.37 22.25
C GLY A 124 -16.00 -10.92 23.67
N PRO A 125 -16.46 -12.15 23.94
CA PRO A 125 -16.37 -12.76 25.27
C PRO A 125 -14.94 -13.16 25.69
N ASN A 126 -13.97 -13.13 24.76
CA ASN A 126 -12.62 -13.68 24.93
C ASN A 126 -11.52 -12.60 24.94
N VAL A 127 -11.77 -11.47 25.60
CA VAL A 127 -10.78 -10.40 25.77
C VAL A 127 -9.71 -10.83 26.76
N THR A 128 -8.45 -10.84 26.32
CA THR A 128 -7.31 -11.12 27.19
C THR A 128 -6.17 -10.15 26.88
N MET A 129 -5.45 -9.69 27.92
CA MET A 129 -4.34 -8.74 27.78
C MET A 129 -3.25 -9.17 26.77
N PRO A 130 -2.88 -10.46 26.67
CA PRO A 130 -1.95 -10.92 25.64
C PRO A 130 -2.47 -10.68 24.21
N ARG A 131 -3.77 -10.91 23.98
CA ARG A 131 -4.39 -10.63 22.68
C ARG A 131 -4.37 -9.15 22.35
N VAL A 132 -4.76 -8.30 23.30
CA VAL A 132 -4.69 -6.83 23.13
C VAL A 132 -3.29 -6.39 22.71
N ARG A 133 -2.25 -6.91 23.39
CA ARG A 133 -0.85 -6.55 23.11
C ARG A 133 -0.44 -6.90 21.68
N VAL A 134 -0.87 -8.05 21.15
CA VAL A 134 -0.55 -8.46 19.77
C VAL A 134 -1.21 -7.52 18.76
N TYR A 135 -2.49 -7.18 18.95
CA TYR A 135 -3.19 -6.23 18.08
C TYR A 135 -2.57 -4.83 18.12
N VAL A 136 -2.23 -4.33 19.32
CA VAL A 136 -1.56 -3.03 19.46
C VAL A 136 -0.20 -3.04 18.76
N ARG A 137 0.61 -4.09 18.93
CA ARG A 137 1.89 -4.22 18.24
C ARG A 137 1.74 -4.31 16.72
N ARG A 138 0.72 -5.00 16.22
CA ARG A 138 0.39 -5.03 14.79
C ARG A 138 -0.03 -3.65 14.28
N GLY A 139 -0.85 -2.93 15.04
CA GLY A 139 -1.20 -1.53 14.72
C GLY A 139 0.03 -0.62 14.70
N LEU A 140 0.92 -0.73 15.68
CA LEU A 140 2.18 0.02 15.72
C LEU A 140 3.09 -0.34 14.54
N LEU A 141 3.14 -1.61 14.12
CA LEU A 141 3.86 -2.00 12.91
C LEU A 141 3.31 -1.29 11.68
N TYR A 142 1.99 -1.27 11.48
CA TYR A 142 1.37 -0.60 10.34
C TYR A 142 1.60 0.91 10.38
N VAL A 143 1.43 1.55 11.55
CA VAL A 143 1.72 2.97 11.75
C VAL A 143 3.19 3.27 11.46
N ALA A 144 4.11 2.41 11.90
CA ALA A 144 5.53 2.57 11.60
C ALA A 144 5.83 2.46 10.10
N ILE A 145 5.19 1.53 9.38
CA ILE A 145 5.30 1.42 7.91
C ILE A 145 4.77 2.68 7.23
N MET A 146 3.60 3.17 7.65
CA MET A 146 3.00 4.39 7.09
C MET A 146 3.86 5.62 7.36
N ALA A 147 4.35 5.77 8.59
CA ALA A 147 5.26 6.85 8.97
C ALA A 147 6.59 6.76 8.21
N PHE A 148 7.15 5.56 8.07
CA PHE A 148 8.37 5.32 7.28
C PHE A 148 8.16 5.74 5.81
N ARG A 149 7.04 5.38 5.20
CA ARG A 149 6.71 5.83 3.85
C ARG A 149 6.62 7.34 3.78
N THR A 150 5.90 8.00 4.68
CA THR A 150 5.72 9.46 4.64
C THR A 150 7.02 10.22 4.91
N VAL A 151 7.78 9.82 5.91
CA VAL A 151 8.96 10.58 6.35
C VAL A 151 10.20 10.21 5.53
N VAL A 152 10.45 8.91 5.33
CA VAL A 152 11.68 8.46 4.69
C VAL A 152 11.50 8.37 3.17
N LEU A 153 10.48 7.66 2.71
CA LEU A 153 10.31 7.45 1.27
C LEU A 153 9.83 8.73 0.58
N TYR A 154 8.79 9.39 1.09
CA TYR A 154 8.25 10.58 0.45
C TYR A 154 9.10 11.84 0.72
N MET A 155 9.23 12.27 1.98
CA MET A 155 9.98 13.49 2.29
C MET A 155 11.49 13.30 2.07
N GLY A 156 12.04 12.16 2.51
CA GLY A 156 13.48 11.88 2.39
C GLY A 156 13.95 11.74 0.94
N LEU A 157 13.30 10.88 0.14
CA LEU A 157 13.70 10.73 -1.27
C LEU A 157 13.43 12.00 -2.07
N GLY A 158 12.35 12.73 -1.79
CA GLY A 158 12.11 14.03 -2.45
C GLY A 158 13.19 15.07 -2.17
N LEU A 159 13.83 15.05 -1.00
CA LEU A 159 15.00 15.90 -0.71
C LEU A 159 16.25 15.44 -1.45
N VAL A 160 16.47 14.12 -1.51
CA VAL A 160 17.61 13.53 -2.23
C VAL A 160 17.49 13.79 -3.73
N GLU A 161 16.31 13.62 -4.30
CA GLU A 161 15.99 13.88 -5.71
C GLU A 161 16.31 15.32 -6.09
N LYS A 162 15.78 16.30 -5.34
CA LYS A 162 16.08 17.73 -5.55
C LYS A 162 17.58 18.02 -5.52
N ARG A 163 18.30 17.41 -4.57
CA ARG A 163 19.74 17.62 -4.43
C ARG A 163 20.52 16.97 -5.57
N LEU A 164 20.14 15.76 -5.99
CA LEU A 164 20.79 15.05 -7.10
C LEU A 164 20.56 15.77 -8.43
N ILE A 165 19.32 16.19 -8.72
CA ILE A 165 18.99 16.90 -9.95
C ILE A 165 19.77 18.22 -10.03
N HIS A 166 19.81 18.99 -8.95
CA HIS A 166 20.60 20.22 -8.89
C HIS A 166 22.11 19.96 -9.11
N LEU A 167 22.64 18.87 -8.56
CA LEU A 167 24.07 18.53 -8.67
C LEU A 167 24.46 17.98 -10.05
N PHE A 168 23.62 17.14 -10.66
CA PHE A 168 23.96 16.41 -11.89
C PHE A 168 23.48 17.09 -13.16
N MET A 169 22.33 17.75 -13.13
CA MET A 169 21.71 18.33 -14.33
C MET A 169 21.90 19.84 -14.43
N GLY A 170 22.23 20.54 -13.33
CA GLY A 170 22.49 21.99 -13.33
C GLY A 170 21.31 22.85 -13.81
N HIS A 171 20.12 22.27 -14.00
CA HIS A 171 18.92 22.96 -14.44
C HIS A 171 18.22 23.61 -13.24
N SER A 172 18.01 24.92 -13.33
CA SER A 172 17.09 25.66 -12.45
C SER A 172 15.64 25.29 -12.78
N ASP A 173 14.72 25.40 -11.81
CA ASP A 173 13.26 25.17 -11.88
C ASP A 173 12.47 25.94 -13.00
N HIS A 174 13.16 26.59 -13.94
CA HIS A 174 12.61 27.20 -15.16
C HIS A 174 13.04 26.30 -16.33
N SER A 175 12.17 25.63 -17.10
CA SER A 175 11.29 26.25 -18.09
C SER A 175 10.37 25.23 -18.77
N CYS A 176 9.54 24.48 -18.04
CA CYS A 176 8.45 23.77 -18.72
C CYS A 176 7.32 24.77 -19.01
N TRP A 177 6.90 24.86 -20.28
CA TRP A 177 5.93 25.85 -20.73
C TRP A 177 4.59 25.79 -19.98
N TYR A 178 4.22 24.59 -19.49
CA TYR A 178 2.99 24.35 -18.74
C TYR A 178 3.10 24.63 -17.23
N ALA A 179 4.23 25.12 -16.72
CA ALA A 179 4.43 25.38 -15.29
C ALA A 179 3.37 26.34 -14.73
N GLU A 180 3.14 27.45 -15.42
CA GLU A 180 2.18 28.50 -15.03
C GLU A 180 0.73 27.99 -15.00
N LEU A 181 0.44 26.95 -15.79
CA LEU A 181 -0.89 26.32 -15.83
C LEU A 181 -1.14 25.42 -14.62
N ARG A 182 -0.15 25.17 -13.74
CA ARG A 182 -0.30 24.32 -12.55
C ARG A 182 -0.54 25.14 -11.28
N ARG A 183 -1.37 24.63 -10.37
CA ARG A 183 -1.67 25.23 -9.04
C ARG A 183 -0.44 25.53 -8.17
N GLY A 184 0.68 24.85 -8.40
CA GLY A 184 1.92 25.05 -7.65
C GLY A 184 3.02 25.79 -8.41
N LYS A 185 2.79 26.17 -9.68
CA LYS A 185 3.81 26.75 -10.58
C LYS A 185 5.14 25.97 -10.60
N ARG A 186 5.05 24.65 -10.47
CA ARG A 186 6.21 23.75 -10.42
C ARG A 186 6.22 22.85 -11.65
N CYS A 187 7.36 22.75 -12.30
CA CYS A 187 7.68 21.61 -13.13
C CYS A 187 8.05 20.45 -12.20
N PRO A 188 7.39 19.29 -12.27
CA PRO A 188 8.07 18.09 -11.81
C PRO A 188 9.29 17.98 -12.71
N ALA A 189 10.49 18.06 -12.14
CA ALA A 189 11.72 17.81 -12.87
C ALA A 189 11.62 16.46 -13.59
N ASP A 190 12.49 16.21 -14.57
CA ASP A 190 12.44 15.09 -15.53
C ASP A 190 12.17 13.67 -14.95
N PHE A 191 12.20 13.53 -13.63
CA PHE A 191 11.82 12.34 -12.88
C PHE A 191 11.07 12.72 -11.58
N ASP A 192 9.84 12.22 -11.40
CA ASP A 192 9.07 12.26 -10.15
C ASP A 192 9.04 10.84 -9.56
N HIS A 193 9.74 10.61 -8.45
CA HIS A 193 9.64 9.35 -7.71
C HIS A 193 8.17 9.04 -7.44
N SER A 194 7.62 8.01 -8.10
CA SER A 194 6.19 7.70 -8.17
C SER A 194 5.56 7.43 -6.79
N ASP A 195 5.30 8.51 -6.05
CA ASP A 195 4.91 8.51 -4.66
C ASP A 195 3.55 7.82 -4.46
N HIS A 196 2.68 7.96 -5.46
CA HIS A 196 1.39 7.29 -5.52
C HIS A 196 1.51 5.78 -5.72
N ILE A 197 2.43 5.29 -6.56
CA ILE A 197 2.68 3.85 -6.67
C ILE A 197 3.22 3.32 -5.36
N VAL A 198 4.19 4.02 -4.76
CA VAL A 198 4.74 3.61 -3.46
C VAL A 198 3.68 3.63 -2.37
N LEU A 199 2.75 4.59 -2.39
CA LEU A 199 1.60 4.61 -1.50
C LEU A 199 0.71 3.39 -1.67
N LEU A 200 0.22 3.17 -2.89
CA LEU A 200 -0.76 2.13 -3.21
C LEU A 200 -0.19 0.75 -2.91
N VAL A 201 1.08 0.50 -3.24
CA VAL A 201 1.74 -0.76 -2.93
C VAL A 201 2.00 -0.90 -1.42
N SER A 202 2.56 0.10 -0.77
CA SER A 202 2.98 -0.02 0.64
C SER A 202 1.81 -0.03 1.60
N HIS A 203 0.87 0.91 1.44
CA HIS A 203 -0.26 1.06 2.34
C HIS A 203 -1.41 0.13 1.93
N TYR A 204 -1.78 0.12 0.65
CA TYR A 204 -3.04 -0.48 0.21
C TYR A 204 -2.92 -1.90 -0.34
N LEU A 205 -1.70 -2.45 -0.49
CA LEU A 205 -1.47 -3.85 -0.81
C LEU A 205 -0.69 -4.56 0.29
N ALA A 206 0.45 -4.04 0.71
CA ALA A 206 1.34 -4.73 1.65
C ALA A 206 0.69 -4.93 3.03
N ILE A 207 0.08 -3.88 3.59
CA ILE A 207 -0.62 -3.97 4.88
C ILE A 207 -1.83 -4.92 4.77
N PRO A 208 -2.74 -4.79 3.79
CA PRO A 208 -3.83 -5.77 3.60
C PRO A 208 -3.37 -7.21 3.40
N LEU A 209 -2.28 -7.47 2.69
CA LEU A 209 -1.73 -8.82 2.52
C LEU A 209 -1.23 -9.39 3.85
N PHE A 210 -0.58 -8.57 4.68
CA PHE A 210 -0.17 -9.00 6.02
C PHE A 210 -1.38 -9.22 6.94
N GLU A 211 -2.39 -8.35 6.91
CA GLU A 211 -3.62 -8.53 7.69
C GLU A 211 -4.39 -9.76 7.23
N TRP A 212 -4.42 -10.04 5.92
CA TRP A 212 -5.00 -11.27 5.37
C TRP A 212 -4.34 -12.51 5.95
N PHE A 213 -3.01 -12.51 6.02
CA PHE A 213 -2.25 -13.58 6.67
C PHE A 213 -2.60 -13.70 8.15
N ALA A 214 -2.60 -12.58 8.90
CA ALA A 214 -2.94 -12.59 10.32
C ALA A 214 -4.35 -13.15 10.56
N VAL A 215 -5.37 -12.62 9.89
CA VAL A 215 -6.76 -13.11 9.96
C VAL A 215 -6.89 -14.58 9.54
N SER A 216 -6.00 -15.06 8.66
CA SER A 216 -5.99 -16.45 8.25
C SER A 216 -5.44 -17.39 9.30
N VAL A 217 -4.40 -16.99 10.03
CA VAL A 217 -3.79 -17.75 11.13
C VAL A 217 -4.67 -17.75 12.38
N GLU A 218 -5.26 -16.59 12.72
CA GLU A 218 -5.98 -16.38 13.98
C GLU A 218 -7.33 -17.09 14.06
N SER A 219 -7.90 -17.57 12.94
CA SER A 219 -9.23 -18.19 12.90
C SER A 219 -9.18 -19.46 12.09
N ALA A 220 -9.36 -20.62 12.74
CA ALA A 220 -9.34 -21.93 12.06
C ALA A 220 -10.62 -22.19 11.25
N GLY A 221 -11.79 -21.71 11.71
CA GLY A 221 -13.09 -21.96 11.09
C GLY A 221 -13.66 -20.83 10.20
N PRO A 222 -14.76 -21.10 9.47
CA PRO A 222 -15.56 -20.07 8.82
C PRO A 222 -16.31 -19.24 9.88
N SER A 223 -16.23 -17.93 9.78
CA SER A 223 -16.99 -17.01 10.64
C SER A 223 -17.41 -15.79 9.85
N LEU A 224 -18.59 -15.23 10.15
CA LEU A 224 -19.10 -14.05 9.48
C LEU A 224 -18.10 -12.89 9.57
N LYS A 225 -17.53 -12.67 10.76
CA LYS A 225 -16.47 -11.68 11.00
C LYS A 225 -15.30 -11.86 10.02
N ARG A 226 -14.77 -13.09 9.90
CA ARG A 226 -13.62 -13.40 9.03
C ARG A 226 -13.98 -13.17 7.57
N THR A 227 -15.17 -13.59 7.14
CA THR A 227 -15.66 -13.40 5.78
C THR A 227 -15.77 -11.92 5.44
N LEU A 228 -16.36 -11.11 6.33
CA LEU A 228 -16.48 -9.66 6.14
C LEU A 228 -15.12 -8.97 6.09
N LEU A 229 -14.20 -9.30 7.00
CA LEU A 229 -12.83 -8.75 6.99
C LEU A 229 -12.09 -9.12 5.71
N ARG A 230 -12.21 -10.36 5.24
CA ARG A 230 -11.59 -10.80 3.98
C ARG A 230 -12.18 -10.10 2.77
N ALA A 231 -13.51 -10.00 2.70
CA ALA A 231 -14.19 -9.28 1.63
C ALA A 231 -13.73 -7.82 1.59
N TRP A 232 -13.64 -7.16 2.75
CA TRP A 232 -13.13 -5.80 2.87
C TRP A 232 -11.68 -5.66 2.39
N LEU A 233 -10.78 -6.56 2.81
CA LEU A 233 -9.39 -6.57 2.34
C LEU A 233 -9.30 -6.75 0.81
N ILE A 234 -10.14 -7.60 0.22
CA ILE A 234 -10.21 -7.77 -1.23
C ILE A 234 -10.68 -6.48 -1.91
N ILE A 235 -11.69 -5.81 -1.39
CA ILE A 235 -12.18 -4.53 -1.92
C ILE A 235 -11.06 -3.47 -1.88
N VAL A 236 -10.35 -3.36 -0.75
CA VAL A 236 -9.23 -2.42 -0.61
C VAL A 236 -8.12 -2.72 -1.61
N CYS A 237 -7.70 -3.98 -1.74
CA CYS A 237 -6.70 -4.40 -2.73
C CYS A 237 -7.17 -4.17 -4.17
N GLY A 238 -8.46 -4.41 -4.46
CA GLY A 238 -9.06 -4.20 -5.76
C GLY A 238 -9.06 -2.72 -6.16
N MET A 239 -9.51 -1.83 -5.27
CA MET A 239 -9.43 -0.38 -5.46
C MET A 239 -7.98 0.08 -5.66
N ALA A 240 -7.05 -0.44 -4.86
CA ALA A 240 -5.64 -0.11 -4.98
C ALA A 240 -5.06 -0.53 -6.33
N SER A 241 -5.39 -1.73 -6.79
CA SER A 241 -4.92 -2.27 -8.07
C SER A 241 -5.51 -1.50 -9.25
N TYR A 242 -6.79 -1.13 -9.17
CA TYR A 242 -7.47 -0.29 -10.14
C TYR A 242 -6.79 1.07 -10.26
N LEU A 243 -6.59 1.77 -9.13
CA LEU A 243 -5.92 3.07 -9.12
C LEU A 243 -4.46 2.97 -9.54
N LEU A 244 -3.76 1.90 -9.17
CA LEU A 244 -2.37 1.68 -9.57
C LEU A 244 -2.25 1.52 -11.08
N PHE A 245 -3.17 0.80 -11.72
CA PHE A 245 -3.20 0.66 -13.17
C PHE A 245 -3.26 2.03 -13.87
N PHE A 246 -4.18 2.90 -13.46
CA PHE A 246 -4.31 4.24 -14.04
C PHE A 246 -3.15 5.16 -13.64
N THR A 247 -2.67 5.03 -12.40
CA THR A 247 -1.48 5.73 -11.88
C THR A 247 -0.27 5.47 -12.79
N ALA A 248 0.00 4.20 -13.04
CA ALA A 248 1.12 3.74 -13.86
C ALA A 248 0.92 4.02 -15.36
N SER A 249 -0.33 4.02 -15.84
CA SER A 249 -0.62 4.28 -17.26
C SER A 249 -0.46 5.74 -17.66
N TYR A 250 -0.84 6.68 -16.80
CA TYR A 250 -1.04 8.06 -17.24
C TYR A 250 -0.24 9.12 -16.49
N PHE A 251 0.22 8.86 -15.28
CA PHE A 251 0.76 9.94 -14.44
C PHE A 251 2.26 9.83 -14.19
N HIS A 252 2.87 8.73 -14.61
CA HIS A 252 4.29 8.46 -14.37
C HIS A 252 4.94 7.81 -15.59
N THR A 253 6.22 8.11 -15.78
CA THR A 253 7.02 7.47 -16.83
C THR A 253 7.37 6.03 -16.45
N THR A 254 7.78 5.22 -17.43
CA THR A 254 8.24 3.83 -17.21
C THR A 254 9.32 3.74 -16.14
N ALA A 255 10.30 4.65 -16.17
CA ALA A 255 11.38 4.67 -15.19
C ALA A 255 10.85 5.00 -13.79
N GLU A 256 9.97 6.01 -13.67
CA GLU A 256 9.33 6.39 -12.40
C GLU A 256 8.52 5.23 -11.82
N ASN A 257 7.77 4.52 -12.66
CA ASN A 257 6.97 3.36 -12.26
C ASN A 257 7.85 2.22 -11.74
N LEU A 258 8.92 1.87 -12.46
CA LEU A 258 9.82 0.79 -12.08
C LEU A 258 10.58 1.11 -10.79
N VAL A 259 11.13 2.32 -10.68
CA VAL A 259 11.84 2.76 -9.47
C VAL A 259 10.90 2.80 -8.28
N GLY A 260 9.71 3.38 -8.42
CA GLY A 260 8.68 3.37 -7.38
C GLY A 260 8.32 1.96 -6.93
N LEU A 261 8.10 1.04 -7.88
CA LEU A 261 7.81 -0.35 -7.56
C LEU A 261 8.96 -1.05 -6.83
N ILE A 262 10.20 -0.87 -7.28
CA ILE A 262 11.39 -1.46 -6.63
C ILE A 262 11.52 -0.95 -5.19
N ILE A 263 11.33 0.35 -4.96
CA ILE A 263 11.37 0.95 -3.62
C ILE A 263 10.28 0.33 -2.74
N ALA A 264 9.02 0.29 -3.21
CA ALA A 264 7.92 -0.26 -2.44
C ALA A 264 8.11 -1.77 -2.14
N GLN A 265 8.63 -2.52 -3.11
CA GLN A 265 8.89 -3.95 -2.96
C GLN A 265 10.03 -4.22 -1.97
N GLY A 266 11.17 -3.55 -2.16
CA GLY A 266 12.38 -3.76 -1.36
C GLY A 266 12.23 -3.23 0.07
N CYS A 267 11.60 -2.07 0.25
CA CYS A 267 11.52 -1.40 1.55
C CYS A 267 10.30 -1.82 2.39
N VAL A 268 9.23 -2.34 1.78
CA VAL A 268 7.99 -2.66 2.51
C VAL A 268 7.51 -4.10 2.27
N MET A 269 7.25 -4.50 1.02
CA MET A 269 6.69 -5.83 0.74
C MET A 269 7.62 -6.97 1.16
N ALA A 270 8.91 -6.91 0.82
CA ALA A 270 9.86 -7.95 1.14
C ALA A 270 10.11 -8.07 2.65
N PRO A 271 10.34 -6.98 3.42
CA PRO A 271 10.42 -7.06 4.88
C PRO A 271 9.16 -7.62 5.54
N LEU A 272 7.97 -7.24 5.09
CA LEU A 272 6.71 -7.81 5.60
C LEU A 272 6.58 -9.30 5.26
N MET A 273 6.93 -9.71 4.04
CA MET A 273 6.96 -11.11 3.65
C MET A 273 7.92 -11.89 4.56
N LEU A 274 9.14 -11.40 4.79
CA LEU A 274 10.11 -12.03 5.69
C LEU A 274 9.59 -12.11 7.13
N LEU A 275 8.86 -11.09 7.58
CA LEU A 275 8.19 -11.11 8.89
C LEU A 275 7.13 -12.21 8.97
N THR A 276 6.32 -12.44 7.93
CA THR A 276 5.37 -13.57 7.91
C THR A 276 6.08 -14.92 8.05
N GLN A 277 7.31 -15.04 7.59
CA GLN A 277 8.09 -16.27 7.70
C GLN A 277 8.76 -16.45 9.07
N ASP A 278 8.67 -15.45 9.96
CA ASP A 278 9.43 -15.38 11.22
C ASP A 278 10.96 -15.35 10.99
N TYR A 279 11.39 -14.76 9.87
CA TYR A 279 12.80 -14.67 9.49
C TYR A 279 13.64 -13.88 10.53
N PHE A 280 13.05 -12.84 11.12
CA PHE A 280 13.69 -11.97 12.11
C PHE A 280 13.62 -12.52 13.55
N SER A 281 13.51 -13.84 13.72
CA SER A 281 13.30 -14.48 15.04
C SER A 281 14.43 -14.21 16.06
N SER A 282 15.63 -13.88 15.59
CA SER A 282 16.77 -13.43 16.41
C SER A 282 16.46 -12.13 17.16
N TYR A 283 15.70 -11.21 16.56
CA TYR A 283 15.30 -9.95 17.17
C TYR A 283 13.99 -10.13 17.94
N LYS A 284 14.06 -10.12 19.28
CA LYS A 284 12.92 -10.40 20.17
C LYS A 284 11.65 -9.61 19.85
N TRP A 285 11.79 -8.38 19.35
CA TRP A 285 10.67 -7.48 19.04
C TRP A 285 10.09 -7.69 17.62
N LEU A 286 10.86 -8.26 16.68
CA LEU A 286 10.41 -8.59 15.32
C LEU A 286 9.92 -10.03 15.15
N ARG A 287 9.79 -10.79 16.24
CA ARG A 287 9.21 -12.14 16.18
C ARG A 287 7.77 -12.08 15.70
N LEU A 288 7.38 -13.06 14.88
CA LEU A 288 6.03 -13.15 14.36
C LEU A 288 4.96 -13.21 15.47
N SER A 289 5.27 -13.89 16.58
CA SER A 289 4.38 -14.01 17.74
C SER A 289 4.04 -12.69 18.43
N ASN A 290 4.76 -11.61 18.11
CA ASN A 290 4.42 -10.27 18.60
C ASN A 290 3.29 -9.61 17.80
N PHE A 291 3.00 -10.08 16.58
CA PHE A 291 2.07 -9.44 15.64
C PHE A 291 0.89 -10.32 15.25
N VAL A 292 1.03 -11.64 15.36
CA VAL A 292 0.00 -12.62 15.01
C VAL A 292 -0.22 -13.58 16.16
N LEU A 293 -1.48 -13.83 16.52
CA LEU A 293 -1.82 -14.80 17.56
C LEU A 293 -1.54 -16.23 17.08
N PRO A 294 -1.22 -17.15 18.00
CA PRO A 294 -1.14 -18.57 17.65
C PRO A 294 -2.49 -19.06 17.12
N PRO A 295 -2.50 -20.08 16.24
CA PRO A 295 -3.74 -20.64 15.72
C PRO A 295 -4.60 -21.19 16.86
N ASP A 296 -5.92 -21.03 16.76
CA ASP A 296 -6.85 -21.63 17.71
C ASP A 296 -6.70 -23.16 17.75
N ASP A 297 -6.74 -23.75 18.95
CA ASP A 297 -6.72 -25.19 19.12
C ASP A 297 -8.04 -25.78 18.61
N LEU A 298 -7.97 -26.60 17.55
CA LEU A 298 -9.11 -27.33 16.96
C LEU A 298 -9.90 -28.21 17.94
N LYS A 299 -9.39 -28.44 19.15
CA LYS A 299 -9.96 -29.36 20.16
C LYS A 299 -11.04 -28.74 21.06
N ARG A 300 -11.45 -27.48 20.85
CA ARG A 300 -12.36 -26.79 21.78
C ARG A 300 -13.84 -26.78 21.38
N ASP A 301 -14.19 -27.39 20.25
CA ASP A 301 -15.55 -27.42 19.71
C ASP A 301 -16.22 -28.80 19.82
N SER A 302 -15.83 -29.62 20.80
CA SER A 302 -16.51 -30.86 21.16
C SER A 302 -17.20 -30.74 22.52
#